data_AF-A0A6N7C5I2-F1
#
_entry.id   AF-A0A6N7C5I2-F1
#
_cell.length_a   1.000
_cell.length_b   1.000
_cell.length_c   1.000
_cell.angle_alpha   90.00
_cell.angle_beta   90.00
_cell.angle_gamma   90.00
#
_symmetry.space_group_name_H-M   'P 1'
#
loop_
_entity.id
_entity.type
_entity.pdbx_description
1 polymer ?
#
loop_
_entity_poly.entity_id
_entity_poly.type
_entity_poly.pdbx_seq_one_letter_code
_entity_poly.pdbx_strand_id
1 'polypeptide(L)' 'MKVEFIDQFKGEHGVQPICDTLKDTDAAIAPSTYYAAKRRPESAVRTVIGS' A
#
# COMPACT_ATOMS: atom_id res chain seq x y z
N MET A 1 -0.74 -7.14 2.15
CA MET A 1 0.04 -6.07 1.48
C MET A 1 0.01 -4.78 2.30
N LYS A 2 1.04 -3.91 2.23
CA LYS A 2 1.06 -2.58 2.89
C LYS A 2 -0.19 -1.73 2.57
N VAL A 3 -0.76 -1.92 1.37
CA VAL A 3 -1.97 -1.25 0.88
C VAL A 3 -3.23 -1.66 1.65
N GLU A 4 -3.42 -2.96 1.92
CA GLU A 4 -4.55 -3.45 2.72
C GLU A 4 -4.49 -2.97 4.16
N PHE A 5 -3.28 -2.90 4.74
CA PHE A 5 -3.08 -2.33 6.07
C PHE A 5 -3.54 -0.88 6.10
N ILE A 6 -3.06 -0.05 5.17
CA ILE A 6 -3.52 1.34 5.04
C ILE A 6 -5.03 1.40 4.79
N ASP A 7 -5.60 0.47 4.02
CA ASP A 7 -7.03 0.46 3.72
C ASP A 7 -7.94 0.10 4.89
N GLN A 8 -7.47 -0.75 5.80
CA GLN A 8 -8.17 -1.04 7.06
C GLN A 8 -8.15 0.15 8.01
N PHE A 9 -6.98 0.78 8.19
CA PHE A 9 -6.81 1.81 9.22
C PHE A 9 -7.14 3.24 8.75
N LYS A 10 -7.21 3.51 7.43
CA LYS A 10 -7.53 4.85 6.89
C LYS A 10 -8.89 5.40 7.32
N GLY A 11 -9.85 4.54 7.68
CA GLY A 11 -11.18 4.96 8.09
C GLY A 11 -11.18 5.55 9.50
N GLU A 12 -10.29 5.05 10.35
CA GLU A 12 -10.16 5.44 11.75
C GLU A 12 -9.09 6.53 11.94
N HIS A 13 -7.94 6.40 11.27
CA HIS A 13 -6.79 7.28 11.45
C HIS A 13 -6.50 8.19 10.24
N GLY A 14 -6.89 7.79 9.04
CA GLY A 14 -6.53 8.47 7.80
C GLY A 14 -5.20 8.00 7.19
N VAL A 15 -5.06 8.16 5.88
CA VAL A 15 -3.90 7.65 5.10
C VAL A 15 -2.59 8.35 5.45
N GLN A 16 -2.63 9.65 5.75
CA GLN A 16 -1.46 10.47 6.03
C GLN A 16 -0.68 10.02 7.28
N PRO A 17 -1.30 9.87 8.46
CA PRO A 17 -0.59 9.42 9.65
C PRO A 17 -0.06 7.99 9.51
N ILE A 18 -0.79 7.10 8.83
CA ILE A 18 -0.32 5.73 8.58
C ILE A 18 0.91 5.74 7.67
N CYS A 19 0.87 6.52 6.58
CA CYS A 19 2.00 6.69 5.68
C CYS A 19 3.25 7.24 6.41
N ASP A 20 3.05 8.15 7.37
CA ASP A 20 4.14 8.74 8.14
C ASP A 20 4.79 7.72 9.09
N THR A 21 3.98 6.95 9.83
CA THR A 21 4.48 5.84 10.68
C THR A 21 5.23 4.80 9.87
N LEU A 22 4.74 4.47 8.67
CA LEU A 22 5.39 3.49 7.80
C LEU A 22 6.71 4.02 7.23
N LYS A 23 6.92 5.33 7.17
CA LYS A 23 8.08 5.98 6.54
C LYS A 23 9.41 5.65 7.21
N ASP A 24 9.39 5.34 8.51
CA ASP A 24 10.55 4.93 9.30
C ASP A 24 10.83 3.40 9.24
N THR A 25 9.93 2.65 8.62
CA THR A 25 9.99 1.17 8.57
C THR A 25 10.29 0.68 7.15
N ASP A 26 10.65 -0.59 6.99
CA ASP A 26 10.73 -1.27 5.68
C ASP A 26 9.39 -1.26 4.90
N ALA A 27 8.29 -0.88 5.57
CA ALA A 27 6.98 -0.72 4.98
C ALA A 27 6.70 0.71 4.45
N ALA A 28 7.71 1.57 4.33
CA ALA A 28 7.57 2.91 3.76
C ALA A 28 6.88 2.88 2.39
N ILE A 29 5.81 3.68 2.26
CA ILE A 29 5.03 3.80 1.03
C ILE A 29 4.49 5.22 0.92
N ALA A 30 4.70 5.86 -0.22
CA ALA A 30 4.16 7.19 -0.48
C ALA A 30 2.64 7.13 -0.69
N PRO A 31 1.88 8.19 -0.34
CA PRO A 31 0.43 8.22 -0.54
C PRO A 31 0.08 8.09 -2.03
N SER A 32 0.89 8.67 -2.92
CA SER A 32 0.72 8.53 -4.37
C SER A 32 0.84 7.07 -4.82
N THR A 33 1.80 6.33 -4.26
CA THR A 33 1.98 4.89 -4.49
C THR A 33 0.82 4.07 -3.93
N TYR A 34 0.29 4.42 -2.76
CA TYR A 34 -0.90 3.76 -2.18
C TYR A 34 -2.11 3.90 -3.11
N TYR A 35 -2.42 5.10 -3.60
CA TYR A 35 -3.54 5.28 -4.52
C TYR A 35 -3.30 4.62 -5.89
N ALA A 36 -2.06 4.62 -6.38
CA ALA A 36 -1.70 3.91 -7.61
C ALA A 36 -1.89 2.40 -7.47
N ALA A 37 -1.49 1.84 -6.32
CA ALA A 37 -1.68 0.43 -6.01
C ALA A 37 -3.16 0.09 -5.80
N LYS A 38 -3.95 0.97 -5.16
CA LYS A 38 -5.39 0.77 -4.99
C LYS A 38 -6.17 0.85 -6.32
N ARG A 39 -5.72 1.70 -7.25
CA ARG A 39 -6.30 1.79 -8.60
C ARG A 39 -5.90 0.65 -9.52
N ARG A 40 -4.82 -0.05 -9.20
CA ARG A 40 -4.38 -1.21 -9.95
C ARG A 40 -5.07 -2.43 -9.34
N PRO A 41 -6.10 -3.01 -9.97
CA PRO A 41 -6.62 -4.29 -9.52
C PRO A 41 -5.46 -5.29 -9.49
N GLU A 42 -5.46 -6.12 -8.45
CA GLU A 42 -4.43 -7.09 -8.07
C GLU A 42 -4.06 -8.09 -9.19
N SER A 43 -4.82 -8.09 -10.28
CA SER A 43 -4.64 -8.83 -11.53
C SER A 43 -3.29 -8.58 -12.24
N ALA A 44 -2.52 -7.58 -11.79
CA ALA A 44 -1.20 -7.28 -12.33
C ALA A 44 -0.04 -7.66 -11.40
N VAL A 45 -0.28 -8.50 -10.38
CA VAL A 45 0.75 -9.42 -9.89
C VAL A 45 1.07 -10.36 -11.04
N ARG A 46 2.04 -9.91 -11.82
CA ARG A 46 2.67 -10.66 -12.88
C ARG A 46 3.23 -11.93 -12.26
N THR A 47 2.49 -13.02 -12.46
CA THR A 47 3.01 -14.37 -12.51
C THR A 47 4.44 -14.35 -13.05
N VAL A 48 5.41 -14.57 -12.16
CA VAL A 48 6.73 -15.08 -12.51
C VAL A 48 6.71 -16.57 -12.20
N ILE A 49 5.95 -17.33 -12.99
CA ILE A 49 6.23 -18.76 -13.15
C ILE A 49 7.03 -18.89 -14.44
N GLY A 50 8.29 -19.32 -14.34
CA GLY A 50 9.13 -19.55 -15.51
C GLY A 50 10.61 -19.42 -15.23
N SER A 51 11.19 -20.42 -14.57
CA SER A 51 12.50 -20.98 -14.93
C SER A 51 12.47 -22.46 -14.60
#